data_AF-A0A429WG49-F1
#
_entry.id   AF-A0A429WG49-F1
#
_cell.length_a   1.000
_cell.length_b   1.000
_cell.length_c   1.000
_cell.angle_alpha   90.00
_cell.angle_beta   90.00
_cell.angle_gamma   90.00
#
_symmetry.space_group_name_H-M   'P 1'
#
loop_
_entity.id
_entity.type
_entity.pdbx_description
1 polymer ?
#
loop_
_entity_poly.entity_id
_entity_poly.type
_entity_poly.pdbx_seq_one_letter_code
_entity_poly.pdbx_strand_id
1 'polypeptide(L)'
;MLTFSTLGREGSNHHFVLQQYLGAHGIAEAARIVLFDDFHAGARALIAGEADYLLQCAVHPAAAEITGTYRTSMVVVDAFISPSRPMALVRSIGSGKGASKVGVQPATQSYADLSAWPTVVHEPTVLAVQAGLTEGRFDAGIVFASFAEAHAERFEVIEPIGTICDAWIVYGREAVDEGRAVVWKDSPVARQYRERTGWSSKPGDC
;
A
#
# COMPACT_ATOMS: atom_id res chain seq x y z
N MET A 1 -1.83 2.70 24.52
CA MET A 1 -2.31 2.48 23.14
C MET A 1 -1.20 2.88 22.21
N LEU A 2 -0.75 1.98 21.34
CA LEU A 2 0.32 2.26 20.36
C LEU A 2 -0.21 3.16 19.25
N THR A 3 0.62 4.06 18.75
CA THR A 3 0.27 4.97 17.66
C THR A 3 1.05 4.60 16.41
N PHE A 4 0.37 4.09 15.39
CA PHE A 4 0.95 3.84 14.08
C PHE A 4 0.57 4.96 13.12
N SER A 5 1.54 5.47 12.38
CA SER A 5 1.34 6.51 11.38
C SER A 5 1.53 5.97 9.97
N THR A 6 0.82 6.52 8.98
CA THR A 6 1.08 6.25 7.56
C THR A 6 0.52 7.35 6.65
N LEU A 7 0.81 7.25 5.35
CA LEU A 7 0.40 8.20 4.32
C LEU A 7 -1.09 8.04 3.95
N GLY A 8 -1.74 9.16 3.64
CA GLY A 8 -2.98 9.22 2.90
C GLY A 8 -4.18 9.44 3.80
N ARG A 9 -5.32 8.86 3.42
CA ARG A 9 -6.59 9.01 4.11
C ARG A 9 -7.17 7.64 4.45
N GLU A 10 -8.22 7.66 5.26
CA GLU A 10 -8.97 6.45 5.57
C GLU A 10 -9.47 5.80 4.28
N GLY A 11 -9.39 4.48 4.21
CA GLY A 11 -9.71 3.69 3.02
C GLY A 11 -8.64 3.67 1.92
N SER A 12 -7.53 4.40 2.07
CA SER A 12 -6.38 4.28 1.16
C SER A 12 -5.69 2.90 1.27
N ASN A 13 -4.80 2.59 0.32
CA ASN A 13 -4.04 1.35 0.37
C ASN A 13 -3.11 1.26 1.59
N HIS A 14 -2.47 2.38 1.97
CA HIS A 14 -1.63 2.48 3.16
C HIS A 14 -2.42 2.20 4.45
N HIS A 15 -3.61 2.80 4.57
CA HIS A 15 -4.51 2.54 5.68
C HIS A 15 -4.89 1.05 5.76
N PHE A 16 -5.30 0.47 4.62
CA PHE A 16 -5.66 -0.95 4.55
C PHE A 16 -4.51 -1.88 4.95
N VAL A 17 -3.31 -1.69 4.40
CA VAL A 17 -2.17 -2.56 4.71
C VAL A 17 -1.74 -2.42 6.17
N LEU A 18 -1.81 -1.21 6.73
CA LEU A 18 -1.56 -1.02 8.16
C LEU A 18 -2.57 -1.80 9.03
N GLN A 19 -3.85 -1.80 8.67
CA GLN A 19 -4.84 -2.62 9.37
C GLN A 19 -4.53 -4.11 9.29
N GLN A 20 -4.08 -4.61 8.12
CA GLN A 20 -3.66 -6.00 7.97
C GLN A 20 -2.46 -6.33 8.86
N TYR A 21 -1.46 -5.46 8.90
CA TYR A 21 -0.28 -5.60 9.75
C TYR A 21 -0.67 -5.69 11.23
N LEU A 22 -1.47 -4.74 11.72
CA LEU A 22 -1.91 -4.71 13.11
C LEU A 22 -2.77 -5.93 13.48
N GLY A 23 -3.61 -6.40 12.55
CA GLY A 23 -4.40 -7.61 12.70
C GLY A 23 -3.53 -8.87 12.80
N ALA A 24 -2.52 -9.00 11.93
CA ALA A 24 -1.58 -10.11 11.95
C ALA A 24 -0.77 -10.22 13.25
N HIS A 25 -0.47 -9.08 13.87
CA HIS A 25 0.18 -9.02 15.19
C HIS A 25 -0.80 -9.16 16.37
N GLY A 26 -2.12 -9.22 16.13
CA GLY A 26 -3.13 -9.31 17.19
C GLY A 26 -3.22 -8.05 18.07
N ILE A 27 -2.77 -6.90 17.58
CA ILE A 27 -2.70 -5.64 18.33
C ILE A 27 -3.64 -4.56 17.81
N ALA A 28 -4.58 -4.90 16.92
CA ALA A 28 -5.51 -3.93 16.32
C ALA A 28 -6.27 -3.09 17.37
N GLU A 29 -6.78 -3.73 18.44
CA GLU A 29 -7.50 -3.04 19.53
C GLU A 29 -6.57 -2.26 20.48
N ALA A 30 -5.27 -2.55 20.48
CA ALA A 30 -4.27 -1.89 21.31
C ALA A 30 -3.55 -0.75 20.56
N ALA A 31 -3.90 -0.52 19.30
CA ALA A 31 -3.27 0.44 18.41
C ALA A 31 -4.28 1.45 17.84
N ARG A 32 -3.81 2.67 17.57
CA ARG A 32 -4.52 3.67 16.77
C ARG A 32 -3.73 4.00 15.52
N ILE A 33 -4.43 4.28 14.43
CA ILE A 33 -3.83 4.73 13.17
C ILE A 33 -3.98 6.26 13.05
N VAL A 34 -2.87 6.93 12.75
CA VAL A 34 -2.82 8.36 12.41
C VAL A 34 -2.40 8.50 10.95
N LEU A 35 -3.11 9.35 10.22
CA LEU A 35 -2.95 9.51 8.79
C LEU A 35 -2.36 10.89 8.48
N PHE A 36 -1.37 10.93 7.61
CA PHE A 36 -0.69 12.16 7.20
C PHE A 36 -0.74 12.36 5.69
N ASP A 37 -0.75 13.61 5.23
CA ASP A 37 -0.74 13.93 3.80
C ASP A 37 0.64 13.70 3.15
N ASP A 38 1.71 13.64 3.94
CA ASP A 38 3.07 13.35 3.48
C ASP A 38 3.89 12.54 4.51
N PHE A 39 4.91 11.82 4.02
CA PHE A 39 5.75 10.98 4.88
C PHE A 39 6.68 11.76 5.80
N HIS A 40 7.06 13.00 5.46
CA HIS A 40 7.92 13.80 6.33
C HIS A 40 7.14 14.23 7.58
N ALA A 41 5.84 14.51 7.47
CA ALA A 41 4.99 14.76 8.63
C ALA A 41 4.93 13.53 9.56
N GLY A 42 4.71 12.33 8.99
CA GLY A 42 4.75 11.08 9.76
C GLY A 42 6.11 10.82 10.43
N ALA A 43 7.21 11.04 9.72
CA ALA A 43 8.55 10.88 10.26
C ALA A 43 8.84 11.87 11.40
N ARG A 44 8.43 13.14 11.26
CA ARG A 44 8.55 14.13 12.35
C ARG A 44 7.73 13.75 13.57
N ALA A 45 6.50 13.27 13.38
CA ALA A 45 5.65 12.79 14.48
C ALA A 45 6.28 11.59 15.20
N LEU A 46 6.86 10.65 14.46
CA LEU A 46 7.60 9.52 15.04
C LEU A 46 8.80 9.96 15.88
N ILE A 47 9.60 10.89 15.35
CA ILE A 47 10.78 11.44 16.03
C ILE A 47 10.39 12.21 17.29
N ALA A 48 9.28 12.96 17.24
CA ALA A 48 8.76 13.73 18.37
C ALA A 48 8.08 12.85 19.45
N GLY A 49 7.87 11.56 19.20
CA GLY A 49 7.14 10.66 20.12
C GLY A 49 5.62 10.79 20.04
N GLU A 50 5.10 11.50 19.04
CA GLU A 50 3.66 11.65 18.79
C GLU A 50 3.08 10.41 18.08
N ALA A 51 3.92 9.72 17.31
CA ALA A 51 3.68 8.38 16.80
C ALA A 51 4.75 7.40 17.33
N ASP A 52 4.40 6.15 17.50
CA ASP A 52 5.31 5.08 17.92
C ASP A 52 5.98 4.39 16.72
N TYR A 53 5.25 4.30 15.60
CA TYR A 53 5.72 3.68 14.37
C TYR A 53 5.24 4.43 13.12
N LEU A 54 5.98 4.28 12.02
CA LEU A 54 5.61 4.78 10.69
C LEU A 54 5.63 3.62 9.68
N LEU A 55 4.52 3.41 8.97
CA LEU A 55 4.44 2.43 7.88
C LEU A 55 4.60 3.13 6.53
N GLN A 56 5.49 2.59 5.68
CA GLN A 56 5.70 3.04 4.30
C GLN A 56 5.81 1.85 3.34
N CYS A 57 5.28 2.01 2.13
CA CYS A 57 5.48 1.04 1.04
C CYS A 57 6.89 1.20 0.47
N ALA A 58 7.63 0.09 0.29
CA ALA A 58 9.04 0.12 -0.12
C ALA A 58 9.26 0.66 -1.54
N VAL A 59 8.26 0.54 -2.41
CA VAL A 59 8.29 1.07 -3.80
C VAL A 59 7.75 2.49 -3.90
N HIS A 60 7.36 3.11 -2.78
CA HIS A 60 6.91 4.49 -2.80
C HIS A 60 8.08 5.43 -3.19
N PRO A 61 7.88 6.43 -4.07
CA PRO A 61 8.96 7.32 -4.52
C PRO A 61 9.74 7.99 -3.39
N ALA A 62 9.06 8.32 -2.28
CA ALA A 62 9.67 8.92 -1.11
C ALA A 62 10.47 7.95 -0.19
N ALA A 63 10.47 6.63 -0.43
CA ALA A 63 11.06 5.67 0.52
C ALA A 63 12.57 5.87 0.73
N ALA A 64 13.32 6.06 -0.37
CA ALA A 64 14.75 6.34 -0.31
C ALA A 64 15.06 7.68 0.37
N GLU A 65 14.28 8.71 0.07
CA GLU A 65 14.42 10.05 0.65
C GLU A 65 14.15 10.07 2.15
N ILE A 66 13.06 9.43 2.59
CA ILE A 66 12.67 9.36 4.01
C ILE A 66 13.75 8.63 4.81
N THR A 67 14.23 7.49 4.30
CA THR A 67 15.32 6.75 4.95
C THR A 67 16.58 7.60 5.05
N GLY A 68 17.01 8.23 3.95
CA GLY A 68 18.25 9.03 3.93
C GLY A 68 18.18 10.26 4.83
N THR A 69 17.07 10.99 4.78
CA THR A 69 16.85 12.23 5.54
C THR A 69 16.85 11.99 7.04
N TYR A 70 16.19 10.92 7.51
CA TYR A 70 15.95 10.68 8.93
C TYR A 70 16.80 9.55 9.54
N ARG A 71 17.80 9.03 8.81
CA ARG A 71 18.61 7.83 9.18
C ARG A 71 19.22 7.80 10.58
N THR A 72 19.41 8.95 11.23
CA THR A 72 20.00 9.06 12.58
C THR A 72 18.96 9.19 13.70
N SER A 73 17.70 9.39 13.34
CA SER A 73 16.60 9.68 14.27
C SER A 73 15.44 8.69 14.15
N MET A 74 15.45 7.89 13.09
CA MET A 74 14.46 6.88 12.78
C MET A 74 15.17 5.70 12.11
N VAL A 75 14.75 4.49 12.44
CA VAL A 75 15.36 3.25 11.94
C VAL A 75 14.27 2.29 11.47
N VAL A 76 14.62 1.39 10.56
CA VAL A 76 13.74 0.28 10.17
C VAL A 76 13.68 -0.71 11.32
N VAL A 77 12.47 -1.06 11.74
CA VAL A 77 12.21 -1.98 12.85
C VAL A 77 11.46 -3.23 12.43
N ASP A 78 10.81 -3.21 11.28
CA ASP A 78 10.18 -4.38 10.69
C ASP A 78 10.03 -4.21 9.18
N ALA A 79 9.87 -5.32 8.47
CA ALA A 79 9.50 -5.34 7.06
C ALA A 79 8.69 -6.59 6.73
N PHE A 80 7.66 -6.41 5.91
CA PHE A 80 6.75 -7.50 5.53
C PHE A 80 6.27 -7.35 4.10
N ILE A 81 5.68 -8.41 3.56
CA ILE A 81 5.00 -8.37 2.26
C ILE A 81 3.49 -8.36 2.50
N SER A 82 2.75 -7.54 1.74
CA SER A 82 1.30 -7.52 1.82
C SER A 82 0.68 -7.26 0.46
N PRO A 83 -0.41 -7.97 0.11
CA PRO A 83 -1.25 -7.56 -1.00
C PRO A 83 -1.88 -6.19 -0.70
N SER A 84 -2.04 -5.40 -1.75
CA SER A 84 -2.85 -4.20 -1.78
C SER A 84 -4.34 -4.53 -1.71
N ARG A 85 -5.18 -3.52 -1.60
CA ARG A 85 -6.61 -3.68 -1.91
C ARG A 85 -6.78 -4.12 -3.37
N PRO A 86 -7.69 -5.06 -3.68
CA PRO A 86 -7.99 -5.44 -5.06
C PRO A 86 -8.42 -4.23 -5.88
N MET A 87 -7.93 -4.17 -7.12
CA MET A 87 -8.20 -3.09 -8.05
C MET A 87 -8.93 -3.58 -9.31
N ALA A 88 -9.56 -2.65 -10.01
CA ALA A 88 -10.22 -2.87 -11.28
C ALA A 88 -10.12 -1.62 -12.15
N LEU A 89 -10.05 -1.83 -13.47
CA LEU A 89 -10.36 -0.80 -14.44
C LEU A 89 -11.88 -0.80 -14.65
N VAL A 90 -12.51 0.33 -14.38
CA VAL A 90 -13.96 0.48 -14.52
C VAL A 90 -14.31 1.53 -15.55
N ARG A 91 -15.53 1.45 -16.10
CA ARG A 91 -16.11 2.44 -17.00
C ARG A 91 -17.52 2.82 -16.55
N SER A 92 -17.90 4.07 -16.74
CA SER A 92 -19.25 4.56 -16.54
C SER A 92 -20.23 3.91 -17.53
N ILE A 93 -21.32 3.36 -17.03
CA ILE A 93 -22.36 2.76 -17.86
C ILE A 93 -22.97 3.85 -18.74
N GLY A 94 -23.07 3.58 -20.04
CA GLY A 94 -23.65 4.52 -21.01
C GLY A 94 -22.65 5.50 -21.63
N SER A 95 -21.36 5.46 -21.28
CA SER A 95 -20.32 6.33 -21.88
C SER A 95 -20.01 6.04 -23.36
N GLY A 96 -20.69 5.08 -23.99
CA GLY A 96 -20.50 4.68 -25.39
C GLY A 96 -19.09 4.16 -25.71
N LYS A 97 -18.86 3.74 -26.97
CA LYS A 97 -17.53 3.32 -27.48
C LYS A 97 -16.54 4.48 -27.68
N GLY A 98 -16.88 5.68 -27.21
CA GLY A 98 -16.12 6.93 -27.39
C GLY A 98 -15.66 7.57 -26.07
N ALA A 99 -15.52 6.78 -25.00
CA ALA A 99 -14.97 7.23 -23.73
C ALA A 99 -13.62 7.94 -23.96
N SER A 100 -13.56 9.21 -23.60
CA SER A 100 -12.45 10.08 -24.01
C SER A 100 -11.35 10.16 -22.98
N LYS A 101 -11.68 9.93 -21.70
CA LYS A 101 -10.79 10.15 -20.56
C LYS A 101 -10.79 8.98 -19.59
N VAL A 102 -9.60 8.60 -19.13
CA VAL A 102 -9.41 7.64 -18.03
C VAL A 102 -8.66 8.30 -16.89
N GLY A 103 -9.22 8.22 -15.68
CA GLY A 103 -8.57 8.69 -14.45
C GLY A 103 -7.68 7.63 -13.83
N VAL A 104 -6.44 7.97 -13.49
CA VAL A 104 -5.51 7.05 -12.82
C VAL A 104 -4.71 7.77 -11.75
N GLN A 105 -4.31 7.05 -10.71
CA GLN A 105 -3.16 7.46 -9.91
C GLN A 105 -1.89 7.11 -10.71
N PRO A 106 -0.84 7.97 -10.77
CA PRO A 106 0.36 7.68 -11.57
C PRO A 106 0.97 6.29 -11.33
N ALA A 107 0.98 5.81 -10.08
CA ALA A 107 1.50 4.49 -9.72
C ALA A 107 0.70 3.32 -10.30
N THR A 108 -0.56 3.54 -10.67
CA THR A 108 -1.47 2.49 -11.15
C THR A 108 -1.60 2.50 -12.67
N GLN A 109 -0.98 3.46 -13.37
CA GLN A 109 -1.17 3.65 -14.81
C GLN A 109 -0.77 2.40 -15.62
N SER A 110 0.26 1.68 -15.19
CA SER A 110 0.75 0.48 -15.86
C SER A 110 0.02 -0.80 -15.48
N TYR A 111 -1.06 -0.72 -14.67
CA TYR A 111 -1.78 -1.91 -14.20
C TYR A 111 -2.81 -2.44 -15.20
N ALA A 112 -3.11 -1.67 -16.26
CA ALA A 112 -4.01 -2.08 -17.33
C ALA A 112 -3.59 -1.44 -18.66
N ASP A 113 -4.07 -1.96 -19.79
CA ASP A 113 -3.90 -1.31 -21.09
C ASP A 113 -4.88 -0.13 -21.22
N LEU A 114 -4.32 1.08 -21.31
CA LEU A 114 -5.09 2.32 -21.42
C LEU A 114 -5.15 2.86 -22.85
N SER A 115 -4.67 2.10 -23.85
CA SER A 115 -4.58 2.55 -25.25
C SER A 115 -5.92 2.94 -25.87
N ALA A 116 -7.03 2.44 -25.32
CA ALA A 116 -8.38 2.77 -25.76
C ALA A 116 -8.83 4.21 -25.38
N TRP A 117 -8.12 4.89 -24.47
CA TRP A 117 -8.46 6.24 -24.01
C TRP A 117 -7.43 7.26 -24.52
N PRO A 118 -7.85 8.26 -25.33
CA PRO A 118 -6.93 9.25 -25.88
C PRO A 118 -6.41 10.24 -24.84
N THR A 119 -7.02 10.34 -23.67
CA THR A 119 -6.60 11.23 -22.58
C THR A 119 -6.52 10.48 -21.26
N VAL A 120 -5.35 10.50 -20.63
CA VAL A 120 -5.14 10.01 -19.27
C VAL A 120 -5.13 11.20 -18.32
N VAL A 121 -5.98 11.17 -17.30
CA VAL A 121 -6.07 12.18 -16.24
C VAL A 121 -5.40 11.64 -15.00
N HIS A 122 -4.33 12.31 -14.54
CA HIS A 122 -3.63 11.92 -13.32
C HIS A 122 -4.26 12.54 -12.08
N GLU A 123 -4.64 11.69 -11.15
CA GLU A 123 -5.13 12.06 -9.82
C GLU A 123 -4.10 11.73 -8.75
N PRO A 124 -4.04 12.48 -7.65
CA PRO A 124 -3.03 12.25 -6.61
C PRO A 124 -3.23 10.92 -5.87
N THR A 125 -4.46 10.38 -5.85
CA THR A 125 -4.79 9.12 -5.15
C THR A 125 -5.88 8.34 -5.89
N VAL A 126 -5.95 7.03 -5.65
CA VAL A 126 -7.08 6.19 -6.13
C VAL A 126 -8.44 6.71 -5.61
N LEU A 127 -8.49 7.24 -4.38
CA LEU A 127 -9.72 7.83 -3.84
C LEU A 127 -10.17 9.08 -4.64
N ALA A 128 -9.21 9.88 -5.12
CA ALA A 128 -9.51 11.01 -6.00
C ALA A 128 -9.97 10.56 -7.40
N VAL A 129 -9.47 9.41 -7.90
CA VAL A 129 -10.02 8.77 -9.10
C VAL A 129 -11.48 8.38 -8.90
N GLN A 130 -11.81 7.75 -7.78
CA GLN A 130 -13.19 7.35 -7.43
C GLN A 130 -14.14 8.56 -7.33
N ALA A 131 -13.70 9.64 -6.69
CA ALA A 131 -14.44 10.89 -6.63
C ALA A 131 -14.67 11.47 -8.04
N GLY A 132 -13.62 11.51 -8.87
CA GLY A 132 -13.72 12.01 -10.25
C GLY A 132 -14.65 11.21 -11.16
N LEU A 133 -14.69 9.88 -11.01
CA LEU A 133 -15.68 9.03 -11.68
C LEU A 133 -17.10 9.38 -11.22
N THR A 134 -17.30 9.57 -9.91
CA THR A 134 -18.60 9.89 -9.33
C THR A 134 -19.12 11.25 -9.82
N GLU A 135 -18.20 12.21 -10.01
CA GLU A 135 -18.44 13.57 -10.52
C GLU A 135 -18.55 13.63 -12.06
N GLY A 136 -18.23 12.55 -12.78
CA GLY A 136 -18.24 12.51 -14.24
C GLY A 136 -17.09 13.26 -14.91
N ARG A 137 -15.95 13.45 -14.22
CA ARG A 137 -14.76 14.13 -14.78
C ARG A 137 -14.04 13.30 -15.84
N PHE A 138 -14.25 11.99 -15.83
CA PHE A 138 -13.76 11.03 -16.81
C PHE A 138 -14.70 9.82 -16.88
N ASP A 139 -14.60 9.09 -18.00
CA ASP A 139 -15.52 8.00 -18.34
C ASP A 139 -15.05 6.65 -17.77
N ALA A 140 -13.76 6.51 -17.48
CA ALA A 140 -13.17 5.30 -16.94
C ALA A 140 -12.12 5.64 -15.87
N GLY A 141 -11.75 4.66 -15.05
CA GLY A 141 -10.65 4.83 -14.12
C GLY A 141 -10.18 3.55 -13.46
N ILE A 142 -8.95 3.57 -12.97
CA ILE A 142 -8.41 2.48 -12.15
C ILE A 142 -8.73 2.77 -10.69
N VAL A 143 -9.57 1.92 -10.09
CA VAL A 143 -10.13 2.08 -8.74
C VAL A 143 -10.05 0.81 -7.93
N PHE A 144 -10.36 0.88 -6.63
CA PHE A 144 -10.57 -0.34 -5.84
C PHE A 144 -11.80 -1.11 -6.35
N ALA A 145 -11.68 -2.44 -6.43
CA ALA A 145 -12.78 -3.31 -6.88
C ALA A 145 -14.04 -3.12 -6.03
N SER A 146 -13.90 -2.91 -4.72
CA SER A 146 -15.02 -2.65 -3.82
C SER A 146 -15.83 -1.40 -4.17
N PHE A 147 -15.23 -0.41 -4.85
CA PHE A 147 -15.98 0.74 -5.35
C PHE A 147 -16.84 0.37 -6.56
N ALA A 148 -16.31 -0.45 -7.47
CA ALA A 148 -17.08 -0.95 -8.59
C ALA A 148 -18.28 -1.77 -8.10
N GLU A 149 -18.06 -2.63 -7.11
CA GLU A 149 -19.11 -3.44 -6.47
C GLU A 149 -20.17 -2.57 -5.79
N ALA A 150 -19.76 -1.54 -5.05
CA ALA A 150 -20.67 -0.63 -4.35
C ALA A 150 -21.47 0.29 -5.28
N HIS A 151 -21.05 0.42 -6.54
CA HIS A 151 -21.66 1.30 -7.54
C HIS A 151 -21.93 0.57 -8.87
N ALA A 152 -22.29 -0.71 -8.78
CA ALA A 152 -22.50 -1.58 -9.94
C ALA A 152 -23.65 -1.12 -10.86
N GLU A 153 -24.53 -0.26 -10.37
CA GLU A 153 -25.60 0.39 -11.14
C GLU A 153 -25.10 1.55 -12.01
N ARG A 154 -23.88 2.04 -11.77
CA ARG A 154 -23.26 3.17 -12.48
C ARG A 154 -21.98 2.82 -13.23
N PHE A 155 -21.24 1.82 -12.75
CA PHE A 155 -19.95 1.45 -13.33
C PHE A 155 -19.90 -0.03 -13.66
N GLU A 156 -19.35 -0.36 -14.81
CA GLU A 156 -19.02 -1.72 -15.22
C GLU A 156 -17.51 -1.97 -15.06
N VAL A 157 -17.15 -3.18 -14.62
CA VAL A 157 -15.75 -3.62 -14.59
C VAL A 157 -15.34 -4.04 -16.00
N ILE A 158 -14.33 -3.37 -16.56
CA ILE A 158 -13.74 -3.70 -17.85
C ILE A 158 -12.68 -4.78 -17.67
N GLU A 159 -11.81 -4.61 -16.66
CA GLU A 159 -10.73 -5.53 -16.36
C GLU A 159 -10.54 -5.65 -14.85
N PRO A 160 -10.62 -6.87 -14.28
CA PRO A 160 -10.18 -7.12 -12.91
C PRO A 160 -8.65 -7.11 -12.87
N ILE A 161 -8.07 -6.22 -12.07
CA ILE A 161 -6.60 -6.12 -11.89
C ILE A 161 -6.15 -7.00 -10.71
N GLY A 162 -6.99 -7.11 -9.67
CA GLY A 162 -6.65 -7.87 -8.45
C GLY A 162 -5.71 -7.09 -7.53
N THR A 163 -4.97 -7.80 -6.69
CA THR A 163 -4.06 -7.21 -5.70
C THR A 163 -2.63 -7.14 -6.23
N ILE A 164 -1.92 -6.06 -5.93
CA ILE A 164 -0.48 -5.94 -6.12
C ILE A 164 0.21 -6.27 -4.80
N CYS A 165 1.19 -7.18 -4.81
CA CYS A 165 1.93 -7.54 -3.62
C CYS A 165 3.20 -6.71 -3.53
N ASP A 166 3.30 -5.90 -2.47
CA ASP A 166 4.44 -5.02 -2.23
C ASP A 166 5.17 -5.39 -0.95
N ALA A 167 6.45 -5.02 -0.88
CA ALA A 167 7.19 -4.97 0.38
C ALA A 167 6.86 -3.67 1.13
N TRP A 168 6.77 -3.76 2.44
CA TRP A 168 6.41 -2.69 3.36
C TRP A 168 7.47 -2.57 4.45
N ILE A 169 7.71 -1.33 4.88
CA ILE A 169 8.73 -0.95 5.83
C ILE A 169 8.03 -0.34 7.04
N VAL A 170 8.35 -0.83 8.23
CA VAL A 170 7.95 -0.21 9.50
C VAL A 170 9.17 0.46 10.09
N TYR A 171 9.03 1.74 10.40
CA TYR A 171 10.04 2.51 11.08
C TYR A 171 9.67 2.73 12.55
N GLY A 172 10.70 2.80 13.39
CA GLY A 172 10.62 3.11 14.81
C GLY A 172 11.79 3.99 15.25
N ARG A 173 11.91 4.25 16.55
CA ARG A 173 12.98 5.06 17.14
C ARG A 173 14.20 4.25 17.59
N GLU A 174 14.01 2.96 17.86
CA GLU A 174 15.04 2.10 18.45
C GLU A 174 15.42 0.98 17.48
N ALA A 175 16.73 0.77 17.30
CA ALA A 175 17.23 -0.26 16.40
C ALA A 175 16.98 -1.65 17.01
N VAL A 176 16.54 -2.58 16.18
CA VAL A 176 16.23 -3.97 16.57
C VAL A 176 17.21 -4.99 16.01
N ASP A 177 18.22 -4.53 15.26
CA ASP A 177 19.08 -5.38 14.44
C ASP A 177 20.37 -5.82 15.15
N GLU A 178 20.78 -5.11 16.21
CA GLU A 178 22.06 -5.29 16.91
C GLU A 178 23.27 -5.39 15.95
N GLY A 179 23.23 -4.63 14.85
CA GLY A 179 24.26 -4.65 13.80
C GLY A 179 24.26 -5.90 12.91
N ARG A 180 23.17 -6.69 12.90
CA ARG A 180 23.04 -7.95 12.16
C ARG A 180 21.81 -7.95 11.26
N ALA A 181 21.80 -8.81 10.24
CA ALA A 181 20.60 -8.96 9.41
C ALA A 181 19.45 -9.59 10.21
N VAL A 182 18.31 -8.89 10.30
CA VAL A 182 17.05 -9.45 10.79
C VAL A 182 16.32 -10.08 9.61
N VAL A 183 16.12 -11.40 9.66
CA VAL A 183 15.57 -12.18 8.54
C VAL A 183 14.40 -13.03 9.01
N TRP A 184 13.30 -13.02 8.25
CA TRP A 184 12.18 -13.94 8.46
C TRP A 184 12.54 -15.38 8.04
N LYS A 185 13.19 -16.11 8.95
CA LYS A 185 13.72 -17.48 8.72
C LYS A 185 12.65 -18.52 8.43
N ASP A 186 11.40 -18.24 8.80
CA ASP A 186 10.22 -19.09 8.53
C ASP A 186 9.28 -18.53 7.47
N SER A 187 9.79 -17.59 6.66
CA SER A 187 9.05 -17.07 5.51
C SER A 187 8.62 -18.18 4.53
N PRO A 188 7.56 -17.94 3.74
CA PRO A 188 7.16 -18.86 2.67
C PRO A 188 8.32 -19.20 1.73
N VAL A 189 9.18 -18.24 1.40
CA VAL A 189 10.33 -18.47 0.53
C VAL A 189 11.44 -19.26 1.22
N ALA A 190 11.65 -19.07 2.53
CA ALA A 190 12.61 -19.88 3.29
C ALA A 190 12.22 -21.37 3.30
N ARG A 191 10.92 -21.69 3.34
CA ARG A 191 10.43 -23.07 3.17
C ARG A 191 10.77 -23.63 1.79
N GLN A 192 10.54 -22.85 0.73
CA GLN A 192 10.91 -23.25 -0.63
C GLN A 192 12.42 -23.49 -0.78
N TYR A 193 13.26 -22.67 -0.13
CA TYR A 193 14.71 -22.89 -0.14
C TYR A 193 15.08 -24.23 0.51
N ARG A 194 14.49 -24.56 1.67
CA ARG A 194 14.72 -25.82 2.37
C ARG A 194 14.31 -27.03 1.52
N GLU A 195 13.13 -26.97 0.91
CA GLU A 195 12.63 -28.01 0.02
C GLU A 195 13.55 -28.23 -1.18
N ARG A 196 14.02 -27.15 -1.82
CA ARG A 196 14.87 -27.23 -3.02
C ARG A 196 16.31 -27.66 -2.74
N THR A 197 16.82 -27.35 -1.56
CA THR A 197 18.21 -27.68 -1.17
C THR A 197 18.32 -29.02 -0.45
N GLY A 198 17.20 -29.65 -0.09
CA GLY A 198 17.18 -30.85 0.76
C GLY A 198 17.61 -30.57 2.21
N TRP A 199 17.72 -29.29 2.60
CA TRP A 199 18.13 -28.90 3.94
C TRP A 199 16.95 -29.06 4.91
N SER A 200 16.94 -30.15 5.66
CA SER A 200 16.15 -30.27 6.88
C SER A 200 16.91 -29.64 8.03
N SER A 201 16.53 -28.42 8.44
CA SER A 201 16.97 -27.88 9.72
C SER A 201 16.49 -28.81 10.82
N LYS A 202 17.42 -29.44 11.57
CA LYS A 202 17.05 -30.09 12.83
C LYS A 202 16.47 -29.02 13.77
N PRO A 203 15.38 -29.31 14.49
CA PRO A 203 14.88 -28.38 15.49
C PRO A 203 15.91 -28.30 16.62
N GLY A 204 16.52 -27.13 16.84
CA GLY A 204 17.44 -26.96 17.97
C GLY A 204 18.37 -25.74 17.98
N ASP A 205 18.71 -25.12 16.86
CA ASP A 205 19.63 -23.97 16.90
C ASP A 205 18.85 -22.65 17.05
N CYS A 206 18.49 -22.38 18.31
CA CYS A 206 18.16 -21.05 18.82
C CYS A 206 19.42 -20.19 18.96
#